data_AF-A0A443QD41-F1
#
_entry.id   AF-A0A443QD41-F1
#
_cell.length_a   1.000
_cell.length_b   1.000
_cell.length_c   1.000
_cell.angle_alpha   90.00
_cell.angle_beta   90.00
_cell.angle_gamma   90.00
#
_symmetry.space_group_name_H-M   'P 1'
#
loop_
_entity.id
_entity.type
_entity.pdbx_description
1 polymer ?
#
loop_
_entity_poly.entity_id
_entity_poly.type
_entity_poly.pdbx_seq_one_letter_code
_entity_poly.pdbx_strand_id
1 'polypeptide(L)'
;GLEDEPIYRLRTDDSLDSIHRCLQILTHTHNCRVPKCNFGPCPRMRRVILHSFQCRRRPNQQSACPVCKQLITLSTYHAKKCKDNTCRIPYCSIIKAKLREHLAEAGTSQSSNQSLQV
;
A
#
# COMPACT_ATOMS: atom_id res chain seq x y z
N GLY A 1 15.32 16.02 9.19
CA GLY A 1 14.02 15.41 8.84
C GLY A 1 14.23 14.42 7.71
N LEU A 2 13.39 13.38 7.62
CA LEU A 2 13.31 12.48 6.45
C LEU A 2 12.51 13.13 5.30
N GLU A 3 12.49 14.46 5.25
CA GLU A 3 11.46 15.24 4.55
C GLU A 3 11.88 15.60 3.12
N ASP A 4 13.14 15.35 2.74
CA ASP A 4 13.71 15.81 1.47
C ASP A 4 14.15 14.71 0.48
N GLU A 5 13.82 13.43 0.69
CA GLU A 5 14.27 12.36 -0.23
C GLU A 5 13.10 11.71 -1.01
N PRO A 6 12.81 12.15 -2.25
CA PRO A 6 11.73 11.63 -3.06
C PRO A 6 12.16 10.34 -3.77
N ILE A 7 12.13 9.20 -3.08
CA ILE A 7 12.19 7.90 -3.80
C ILE A 7 10.86 7.58 -4.49
N TYR A 8 9.73 7.95 -3.88
CA TYR A 8 8.41 7.43 -4.25
C TYR A 8 7.34 8.52 -4.19
N ARG A 9 7.57 9.66 -4.85
CA ARG A 9 6.50 10.63 -5.10
C ARG A 9 5.54 10.04 -6.15
N LEU A 10 4.89 8.93 -5.80
CA LEU A 10 3.89 8.24 -6.59
C LEU A 10 2.68 9.15 -6.67
N ARG A 11 2.45 9.70 -7.85
CA ARG A 11 1.28 10.52 -8.13
C ARG A 11 0.18 9.65 -8.72
N THR A 12 -1.06 10.13 -8.62
CA THR A 12 -2.22 9.45 -9.19
C THR A 12 -2.17 9.37 -10.72
N ASP A 13 -1.33 10.20 -11.36
CA ASP A 13 -1.11 10.30 -12.81
C ASP A 13 0.18 9.62 -13.31
N ASP A 14 0.88 8.86 -12.47
CA ASP A 14 2.13 8.22 -12.89
C ASP A 14 1.91 7.13 -13.95
N SER A 15 2.87 7.01 -14.88
CA SER A 15 2.87 5.94 -15.87
C SER A 15 2.91 4.56 -15.21
N LEU A 16 2.32 3.56 -15.87
CA LEU A 16 2.35 2.17 -15.39
C LEU A 16 3.79 1.67 -15.16
N ASP A 17 4.74 2.11 -15.99
CA ASP A 17 6.16 1.77 -15.85
C ASP A 17 6.77 2.32 -14.55
N SER A 18 6.40 3.55 -14.18
CA SER A 18 6.84 4.17 -12.92
C SER A 18 6.31 3.39 -11.71
N ILE A 19 5.04 2.96 -11.77
CA ILE A 19 4.41 2.13 -10.75
C ILE A 19 5.12 0.77 -10.66
N HIS A 20 5.36 0.10 -11.79
CA HIS A 20 6.05 -1.19 -11.83
C HIS A 20 7.47 -1.10 -11.25
N ARG A 21 8.22 -0.05 -11.57
CA ARG A 21 9.53 0.21 -10.98
C ARG A 21 9.45 0.37 -9.47
N CYS A 22 8.47 1.12 -8.97
CA CYS A 22 8.26 1.28 -7.53
C CYS A 22 7.94 -0.06 -6.84
N LEU A 23 7.12 -0.91 -7.47
CA LEU A 23 6.79 -2.24 -6.96
C LEU A 23 8.01 -3.17 -6.93
N GLN A 24 8.88 -3.12 -7.94
CA GLN A 24 10.14 -3.86 -7.95
C GLN A 24 11.07 -3.41 -6.83
N ILE A 25 11.21 -2.11 -6.61
CA ILE A 25 12.01 -1.55 -5.51
C ILE A 25 11.46 -2.01 -4.16
N LEU A 26 10.14 -1.93 -3.95
CA LEU A 26 9.48 -2.37 -2.72
C LEU A 26 9.73 -3.86 -2.45
N THR A 27 9.51 -4.69 -3.46
CA THR A 27 9.67 -6.16 -3.37
C THR A 27 11.12 -6.56 -3.12
N HIS A 28 12.08 -5.93 -3.83
CA HIS A 28 13.50 -6.12 -3.57
C HIS A 28 13.83 -5.75 -2.13
N THR A 29 13.46 -4.53 -1.70
CA THR A 29 13.86 -4.00 -0.39
C THR A 29 13.31 -4.84 0.74
N HIS A 30 12.06 -5.30 0.61
CA HIS A 30 11.42 -6.16 1.59
C HIS A 30 12.15 -7.49 1.77
N ASN A 31 12.67 -8.09 0.68
CA ASN A 31 13.40 -9.35 0.72
C ASN A 31 14.91 -9.18 0.92
N CYS A 32 15.43 -7.97 0.77
CA CYS A 32 16.85 -7.69 0.81
C CYS A 32 17.39 -7.75 2.24
N ARG A 33 18.23 -8.75 2.52
CA ARG A 33 18.94 -8.94 3.80
C ARG A 33 20.34 -8.32 3.82
N VAL A 34 20.79 -7.74 2.71
CA VAL A 34 22.11 -7.11 2.60
C VAL A 34 22.09 -5.76 3.34
N PRO A 35 22.91 -5.57 4.39
CA PRO A 35 22.91 -4.33 5.17
C PRO A 35 23.31 -3.10 4.33
N LYS A 36 24.35 -3.26 3.50
CA LYS A 36 24.88 -2.24 2.58
C LYS A 36 24.59 -2.62 1.12
N CYS A 37 23.31 -2.78 0.79
CA CYS A 37 22.91 -3.09 -0.58
C CYS A 37 23.37 -1.98 -1.54
N ASN A 38 23.99 -2.35 -2.66
CA ASN A 38 24.47 -1.42 -3.69
C ASN A 38 23.34 -0.88 -4.59
N PHE A 39 22.14 -1.46 -4.51
CA PHE A 39 20.97 -0.94 -5.21
C PHE A 39 20.50 0.36 -4.55
N GLY A 40 20.83 1.50 -5.18
CA GLY A 40 20.64 2.84 -4.61
C GLY A 40 19.26 3.15 -4.00
N PRO A 41 18.14 2.64 -4.53
CA PRO A 41 16.82 2.84 -3.91
C PRO A 41 16.57 2.03 -2.63
N CYS A 42 17.26 0.89 -2.43
CA CYS A 42 16.99 -0.05 -1.33
C CYS A 42 17.19 0.56 0.07
N PRO A 43 18.32 1.24 0.39
CA PRO A 43 18.53 1.81 1.72
C PRO A 43 17.45 2.84 2.09
N ARG A 44 17.02 3.65 1.12
CA ARG A 44 16.00 4.66 1.32
C ARG A 44 14.62 4.02 1.50
N MET A 45 14.23 3.07 0.64
CA MET A 45 12.97 2.31 0.78
C MET A 45 12.91 1.55 2.12
N ARG A 46 14.04 1.05 2.63
CA ARG A 46 14.11 0.36 3.92
C ARG A 46 13.72 1.29 5.08
N ARG A 47 14.09 2.57 5.04
CA ARG A 47 13.67 3.57 6.04
C ARG A 47 12.16 3.79 6.02
N VAL A 48 11.53 3.75 4.85
CA VAL A 48 10.06 3.88 4.68
C VAL A 48 9.33 2.72 5.31
N ILE A 49 9.81 1.50 5.02
CA ILE A 49 9.25 0.27 5.57
C ILE A 49 9.37 0.31 7.10
N LEU A 50 10.55 0.66 7.63
CA LEU A 50 10.75 0.80 9.07
C LEU A 50 9.84 1.87 9.69
N HIS A 51 9.74 3.04 9.04
CA HIS A 51 8.83 4.10 9.46
C HIS A 51 7.38 3.59 9.55
N SER A 52 6.91 2.81 8.58
CA SER A 52 5.53 2.30 8.58
C SER A 52 5.18 1.44 9.79
N PHE A 53 6.15 0.72 10.36
CA PHE A 53 5.96 -0.08 11.57
C PHE A 53 5.95 0.76 12.85
N GLN A 54 6.57 1.93 12.85
CA GLN A 54 6.70 2.81 14.01
C GLN A 54 5.73 4.00 13.98
N CYS A 55 5.15 4.29 12.82
CA CYS A 55 4.27 5.44 12.63
C CYS A 55 2.90 5.20 13.29
N ARG A 56 2.53 6.10 14.21
CA ARG A 56 1.26 6.04 14.95
C ARG A 56 0.14 6.86 14.29
N ARG A 57 0.45 7.62 13.24
CA ARG A 57 -0.53 8.46 12.53
C ARG A 57 -1.47 7.56 11.72
N ARG A 58 -2.78 7.74 11.91
CA ARG A 58 -3.78 6.92 11.21
C ARG A 58 -3.96 7.40 9.76
N PRO A 59 -4.15 6.50 8.78
CA PRO A 59 -4.32 6.89 7.37
C PRO A 59 -5.60 7.70 7.10
N ASN A 60 -6.64 7.53 7.93
CA ASN A 60 -7.97 8.12 7.73
C ASN A 60 -8.19 9.39 8.58
N GLN A 61 -7.12 10.05 9.01
CA GLN A 61 -7.19 11.26 9.83
C GLN A 61 -6.70 12.45 9.02
N GLN A 62 -7.18 13.66 9.35
CA GLN A 62 -6.72 14.89 8.70
C GLN A 62 -5.20 15.09 8.83
N SER A 63 -4.62 14.54 9.91
CA SER A 63 -3.18 14.50 10.21
C SER A 63 -2.49 13.21 9.71
N ALA A 64 -3.03 12.56 8.67
CA ALA A 64 -2.45 11.34 8.11
C ALA A 64 -1.00 11.56 7.67
N CYS A 65 -0.14 10.56 7.93
CA CYS A 65 1.25 10.64 7.53
C CYS A 65 1.39 10.55 6.00
N PRO A 66 2.02 11.53 5.32
CA PRO A 66 2.16 11.52 3.87
C PRO A 66 3.00 10.34 3.35
N VAL A 67 4.05 9.96 4.09
CA VAL A 67 4.89 8.79 3.78
C VAL A 67 4.06 7.50 3.82
N CYS A 68 3.28 7.30 4.89
CA CYS A 68 2.42 6.14 5.01
C CYS A 68 1.32 6.13 3.95
N LYS A 69 0.75 7.30 3.62
CA LYS A 69 -0.26 7.44 2.56
C LYS A 69 0.29 6.97 1.21
N GLN A 70 1.49 7.40 0.83
CA GLN A 70 2.15 6.96 -0.40
C GLN A 70 2.44 5.45 -0.39
N LEU A 71 2.95 4.93 0.73
CA LEU A 71 3.22 3.50 0.86
C LEU A 71 1.93 2.66 0.77
N ILE A 72 0.81 3.13 1.32
CA ILE A 72 -0.50 2.48 1.18
C ILE A 72 -0.94 2.45 -0.29
N THR A 73 -0.79 3.55 -1.03
CA THR A 73 -1.09 3.59 -2.47
C THR A 73 -0.29 2.53 -3.22
N LEU A 74 1.04 2.48 -3.03
CA LEU A 74 1.90 1.48 -3.67
C LEU A 74 1.51 0.05 -3.27
N SER A 75 1.27 -0.17 -1.97
CA SER A 75 0.86 -1.46 -1.43
C SER A 75 -0.50 -1.91 -1.96
N THR A 76 -1.35 -0.98 -2.38
CA THR A 76 -2.64 -1.27 -3.03
C THR A 76 -2.44 -1.85 -4.42
N TYR A 77 -1.55 -1.27 -5.23
CA TYR A 77 -1.17 -1.86 -6.52
C TYR A 77 -0.56 -3.25 -6.35
N HIS A 78 0.29 -3.43 -5.33
CA HIS A 78 0.84 -4.74 -4.98
C HIS A 78 -0.25 -5.74 -4.59
N ALA A 79 -1.15 -5.38 -3.67
CA ALA A 79 -2.18 -6.25 -3.12
C ALA A 79 -3.14 -6.80 -4.18
N LYS A 80 -3.48 -6.00 -5.21
CA LYS A 80 -4.34 -6.42 -6.33
C LYS A 80 -3.80 -7.63 -7.10
N LYS A 81 -2.47 -7.80 -7.18
CA LYS A 81 -1.81 -8.90 -7.92
C LYS A 81 -1.18 -9.95 -7.00
N CYS A 82 -0.97 -9.62 -5.73
CA CYS A 82 -0.28 -10.48 -4.79
C CYS A 82 -1.16 -11.66 -4.37
N LYS A 83 -0.67 -12.89 -4.57
CA LYS A 83 -1.34 -14.13 -4.16
C LYS A 83 -0.79 -14.74 -2.87
N ASP A 84 0.29 -14.19 -2.32
CA ASP A 84 0.90 -14.68 -1.08
C ASP A 84 0.05 -14.27 0.15
N ASN A 85 -0.51 -15.27 0.84
CA ASN A 85 -1.32 -15.09 2.05
C ASN A 85 -0.47 -14.70 3.27
N THR A 86 0.84 -14.96 3.22
CA THR A 86 1.81 -14.65 4.28
C THR A 86 2.67 -13.42 3.96
N CYS A 87 2.27 -12.63 2.96
CA CYS A 87 3.02 -11.46 2.51
C CYS A 87 3.25 -10.48 3.66
N ARG A 88 4.52 -10.14 3.91
CA ARG A 88 4.95 -9.22 4.98
C ARG A 88 5.21 -7.80 4.48
N ILE A 89 4.91 -7.50 3.22
CA ILE A 89 4.92 -6.11 2.73
C ILE A 89 3.91 -5.31 3.54
N PRO A 90 4.29 -4.13 4.10
CA PRO A 90 3.40 -3.32 4.92
C PRO A 90 2.05 -3.07 4.24
N TYR A 91 0.97 -3.09 5.03
CA TYR A 91 -0.41 -2.88 4.59
C TYR A 91 -0.99 -3.90 3.60
N CYS A 92 -0.21 -4.79 2.99
CA CYS A 92 -0.69 -5.71 1.97
C CYS A 92 -1.86 -6.58 2.46
N SER A 93 -1.71 -7.23 3.62
CA SER A 93 -2.75 -8.10 4.21
C SER A 93 -4.05 -7.33 4.51
N ILE A 94 -3.91 -6.14 5.10
CA ILE A 94 -5.03 -5.25 5.44
C ILE A 94 -5.76 -4.82 4.16
N ILE A 95 -5.03 -4.41 3.12
CA ILE A 95 -5.63 -3.99 1.87
C ILE A 95 -6.33 -5.16 1.17
N LYS A 96 -5.72 -6.36 1.16
CA LYS A 96 -6.37 -7.56 0.60
C LYS A 96 -7.68 -7.89 1.30
N ALA A 97 -7.75 -7.74 2.63
CA ALA A 97 -8.98 -7.95 3.38
C ALA A 97 -10.08 -6.97 2.92
N LYS A 98 -9.76 -5.67 2.87
CA LYS A 98 -10.69 -4.64 2.39
C LYS A 98 -11.14 -4.84 0.94
N LEU A 99 -10.23 -5.28 0.05
CA LEU A 99 -10.59 -5.59 -1.33
C LEU A 99 -11.60 -6.74 -1.42
N ARG A 100 -11.48 -7.76 -0.56
CA ARG A 100 -12.45 -8.85 -0.51
C ARG A 100 -13.80 -8.42 0.06
N GLU A 101 -13.79 -7.59 1.11
CA GLU A 101 -15.01 -7.00 1.69
C GLU A 101 -15.79 -6.23 0.62
N HIS A 102 -15.14 -5.30 -0.10
CA HIS A 102 -15.79 -4.53 -1.16
C HIS A 102 -16.32 -5.37 -2.33
N LEU A 103 -15.62 -6.44 -2.73
CA LEU A 103 -16.09 -7.33 -3.79
C LEU A 103 -17.29 -8.17 -3.34
N ALA A 104 -17.35 -8.56 -2.06
CA ALA A 104 -18.49 -9.27 -1.50
C ALA A 104 -19.73 -8.35 -1.41
N GLU A 105 -19.54 -7.11 -0.98
CA GLU A 105 -20.61 -6.09 -0.91
C GLU A 105 -21.19 -5.75 -2.29
N ALA A 106 -20.33 -5.64 -3.32
CA ALA A 106 -20.76 -5.38 -4.69
C ALA A 106 -21.59 -6.52 -5.31
N GLY A 107 -21.47 -7.74 -4.78
CA GLY A 107 -22.28 -8.90 -5.18
C GLY A 107 -23.66 -8.97 -4.53
N THR A 108 -23.94 -8.15 -3.51
CA THR A 108 -25.21 -8.19 -2.74
C THR A 108 -26.19 -7.06 -3.04
N SER A 109 -25.90 -6.19 -4.01
CA SER A 109 -26.82 -5.11 -4.42
C SER A 109 -27.85 -5.57 -5.46
N GLN A 110 -28.68 -6.56 -5.12
CA GLN A 110 -30.01 -6.76 -5.73
C GLN A 110 -31.01 -7.28 -4.68
N SER A 111 -32.11 -6.53 -4.54
CA SER A 111 -33.36 -6.79 -3.79
C SER A 111 -33.49 -6.12 -2.41
N SER A 112 -34.09 -4.94 -2.41
CA SER A 112 -35.02 -4.50 -1.37
C SER A 112 -36.10 -3.63 -2.02
N ASN A 113 -36.95 -4.26 -2.82
CA ASN A 113 -38.30 -3.78 -3.06
C ASN A 113 -39.21 -4.65 -2.18
N GLN A 114 -39.60 -4.13 -1.03
CA GLN A 114 -40.82 -4.57 -0.37
C GLN A 114 -41.45 -3.37 0.32
N SER A 115 -42.42 -2.78 -0.38
CA SER A 115 -43.54 -2.07 0.24
C SER A 115 -44.12 -2.92 1.35
N LEU A 116 -44.38 -2.32 2.51
CA LEU A 116 -45.57 -2.49 3.35
C LEU A 116 -45.29 -1.78 4.67
N GLN A 117 -45.99 -0.69 4.94
CA GLN A 117 -46.68 -0.55 6.22
C GLN A 117 -47.82 0.47 6.09
N VAL A 118 -49.00 -0.09 6.37
CA VAL A 118 -50.32 0.48 6.66
C VAL A 118 -50.31 1.75 7.48
#